data_AF-A0A8X6V0P2-F1
#
_entry.id   AF-A0A8X6V0P2-F1
#
_cell.length_a   1.000
_cell.length_b   1.000
_cell.length_c   1.000
_cell.angle_alpha   90.00
_cell.angle_beta   90.00
_cell.angle_gamma   90.00
#
_symmetry.space_group_name_H-M   'P 1'
#
loop_
_entity.id
_entity.type
_entity.pdbx_description
1 polymer ?
#
loop_
_entity_poly.entity_id
_entity_poly.type
_entity_poly.pdbx_seq_one_letter_code
_entity_poly.pdbx_strand_id
1 'polypeptide(L)'
;MRNEKFRIRSIQSFFHTVLQNSEFCETVIDNNLHVTNWKRKQGCKCQYKHIVDWCGCSPNVFKPEDWPRLQATEDRPYYFARKFEPIINQQIIEQVETWIYGPRKGVTNLDSYWQNDYHFLDKSPLVEDSRISIYESFARLGLKQLQAINKACKVKFLSVVEATLYNMNDVFKGLLILYKAQTSDGNKPVILETQVRPIQHYIVYKGIGPTGRLKFLQVGSDYDLKEQIFRNFGRILGPFSDLGLIHKWGPGVQFSATFVWVDPTNTVAGSYEVKIEAGNQVLYHKPTFRQPLCPGTWSLKLLYEWELVAETLFLVIPLSVYNGHEVSSEQVKFLHNGPGQPYVDHDFTNVEALLGYTNKSAQQRQALSNSRRYGKDLREWTDSLVSSFWSVQDTCFVNQPLHPSGGALCLDLELDPCHLTSWSSHANDPKSVIRNFDVNNKIT
;
A
#
# COMPACT_ATOMS: atom_id res chain seq x y z
N MET A 1 5.35 33.99 -33.43
CA MET A 1 5.48 32.87 -32.46
C MET A 1 4.31 31.92 -32.67
N ARG A 2 4.56 30.64 -33.02
CA ARG A 2 3.48 29.63 -32.98
C ARG A 2 2.99 29.52 -31.54
N ASN A 3 1.69 29.37 -31.36
CA ASN A 3 1.03 29.48 -30.06
C ASN A 3 1.41 28.30 -29.14
N GLU A 4 2.43 28.49 -28.28
CA GLU A 4 2.89 27.54 -27.26
C GLU A 4 1.78 27.12 -26.28
N LYS A 5 0.68 27.89 -26.24
CA LYS A 5 -0.53 27.67 -25.43
C LYS A 5 -1.17 26.28 -25.63
N PHE A 6 -0.95 25.63 -26.78
CA PHE A 6 -1.58 24.34 -27.11
C PHE A 6 -0.57 23.20 -27.32
N ARG A 7 0.63 23.28 -26.73
CA ARG A 7 1.68 22.27 -26.90
C ARG A 7 1.82 21.35 -25.69
N ILE A 8 1.91 20.04 -25.92
CA ILE A 8 2.24 19.04 -24.89
C ILE A 8 3.66 19.31 -24.37
N ARG A 9 3.83 19.27 -23.04
CA ARG A 9 5.12 19.49 -22.34
C ARG A 9 5.79 20.82 -22.72
N SER A 10 5.01 21.89 -22.86
CA SER A 10 5.48 23.24 -23.24
C SER A 10 6.74 23.69 -22.48
N ILE A 11 6.79 23.48 -21.16
CA ILE A 11 7.94 23.85 -20.30
C ILE A 11 9.26 23.19 -20.77
N GLN A 12 9.22 22.02 -21.41
CA GLN A 12 10.42 21.32 -21.89
C GLN A 12 11.04 21.97 -23.14
N SER A 13 10.31 22.85 -23.86
CA SER A 13 10.82 23.49 -25.09
C SER A 13 10.70 25.01 -25.10
N PHE A 14 9.74 25.59 -24.38
CA PHE A 14 9.44 27.03 -24.39
C PHE A 14 10.69 27.86 -24.08
N PHE A 15 11.29 27.63 -22.90
CA PHE A 15 12.44 28.40 -22.44
C PHE A 15 13.66 28.25 -23.35
N HIS A 16 13.93 27.03 -23.84
CA HIS A 16 15.00 26.80 -24.81
C HIS A 16 14.76 27.60 -26.10
N THR A 17 13.53 27.55 -26.63
CA THR A 17 13.17 28.23 -27.88
C THR A 17 13.25 29.75 -27.74
N VAL A 18 12.70 30.30 -26.64
CA VAL A 18 12.72 31.75 -26.39
C VAL A 18 14.16 32.22 -26.21
N LEU A 19 14.94 31.58 -25.34
CA LEU A 19 16.29 32.03 -25.00
C LEU A 19 17.21 31.99 -26.22
N GLN A 20 17.16 30.91 -27.01
CA GLN A 20 17.96 30.77 -28.24
C GLN A 20 17.59 31.78 -29.34
N ASN A 21 16.38 32.33 -29.35
CA ASN A 21 15.91 33.29 -30.36
C ASN A 21 15.73 34.71 -29.78
N SER A 22 16.32 34.98 -28.62
CA SER A 22 16.28 36.27 -27.94
C SER A 22 17.64 36.97 -27.99
N GLU A 23 17.67 38.22 -27.53
CA GLU A 23 18.92 38.97 -27.31
C GLU A 23 19.86 38.31 -26.27
N PHE A 24 19.36 37.37 -25.47
CA PHE A 24 20.13 36.64 -24.46
C PHE A 24 20.73 35.32 -24.98
N CYS A 25 20.74 35.07 -26.29
CA CYS A 25 21.16 33.78 -26.86
C CYS A 25 22.60 33.39 -26.50
N GLU A 26 23.49 34.35 -26.26
CA GLU A 26 24.87 34.13 -25.82
C GLU A 26 25.01 33.75 -24.33
N THR A 27 23.93 33.83 -23.55
CA THR A 27 23.93 33.49 -22.11
C THR A 27 23.55 32.03 -21.85
N VAL A 28 23.26 31.25 -22.90
CA VAL A 28 22.84 29.84 -22.79
C VAL A 28 24.02 28.97 -22.38
N ILE A 29 23.88 28.30 -21.23
CA ILE A 29 24.74 27.18 -20.85
C ILE A 29 23.93 25.90 -21.05
N ASP A 30 24.43 24.98 -21.89
CA ASP A 30 23.79 23.68 -22.15
C ASP A 30 24.04 22.69 -21.00
N ASN A 31 23.65 23.09 -19.79
CA ASN A 31 23.64 22.27 -18.60
C ASN A 31 22.60 22.82 -17.62
N ASN A 32 21.62 21.99 -17.26
CA ASN A 32 20.59 22.36 -16.30
C ASN A 32 21.02 22.14 -14.84
N LEU A 33 22.25 21.68 -14.60
CA LEU A 33 22.84 21.39 -13.28
C LEU A 33 22.11 20.29 -12.49
N HIS A 34 21.32 19.43 -13.18
CA HIS A 34 20.56 18.35 -12.57
C HIS A 34 21.01 16.96 -13.04
N VAL A 35 21.00 16.02 -12.10
CA VAL A 35 21.14 14.59 -12.36
C VAL A 35 19.76 13.96 -12.41
N THR A 36 19.41 13.33 -13.52
CA THR A 36 18.13 12.63 -13.67
C THR A 36 18.33 11.13 -13.89
N ASN A 37 17.73 10.30 -13.05
CA ASN A 37 17.88 8.84 -13.10
C ASN A 37 17.05 8.19 -14.22
N TRP A 38 17.43 8.40 -15.48
CA TRP A 38 16.77 7.79 -16.62
C TRP A 38 17.14 6.31 -16.79
N LYS A 39 16.21 5.40 -16.50
CA LYS A 39 16.29 3.98 -16.87
C LYS A 39 15.21 3.67 -17.91
N ARG A 40 15.44 4.01 -19.18
CA ARG A 40 14.40 4.00 -20.24
C ARG A 40 13.61 2.69 -20.36
N LYS A 41 14.28 1.53 -20.18
CA LYS A 41 13.63 0.20 -20.21
C LYS A 41 12.54 0.03 -19.14
N GLN A 42 12.66 0.72 -18.00
CA GLN A 42 11.70 0.71 -16.89
C GLN A 42 10.78 1.94 -16.90
N GLY A 43 11.31 3.14 -17.17
CA GLY A 43 10.58 4.41 -17.03
C GLY A 43 9.74 4.85 -18.23
N CYS A 44 9.91 4.23 -19.41
CA CYS A 44 9.13 4.53 -20.63
C CYS A 44 8.06 3.45 -20.88
N LYS A 45 6.92 3.54 -20.18
CA LYS A 45 5.84 2.53 -20.24
C LYS A 45 4.50 3.08 -20.72
N CYS A 46 4.48 4.32 -21.23
CA CYS A 46 3.25 5.00 -21.64
C CYS A 46 2.17 5.05 -20.53
N GLN A 47 2.61 5.15 -19.28
CA GLN A 47 1.75 5.05 -18.09
C GLN A 47 0.72 6.20 -17.97
N TYR A 48 0.92 7.31 -18.67
CA TYR A 48 0.05 8.49 -18.63
C TYR A 48 -0.94 8.57 -19.80
N LYS A 49 -1.12 7.50 -20.58
CA LYS A 49 -2.04 7.49 -21.74
C LYS A 49 -3.49 7.86 -21.38
N HIS A 50 -3.91 7.61 -20.15
CA HIS A 50 -5.24 7.96 -19.64
C HIS A 50 -5.39 9.45 -19.28
N ILE A 51 -4.27 10.19 -19.19
CA ILE A 51 -4.24 11.62 -18.87
C ILE A 51 -3.98 12.45 -20.14
N VAL A 52 -3.11 11.95 -21.02
CA VAL A 52 -2.68 12.64 -22.24
C VAL A 52 -2.63 11.68 -23.42
N ASP A 53 -2.99 12.17 -24.61
CA ASP A 53 -2.95 11.43 -25.88
C ASP A 53 -1.52 11.28 -26.45
N TRP A 54 -0.56 10.99 -25.57
CA TRP A 54 0.84 10.82 -25.92
C TRP A 54 1.55 9.86 -24.96
N CYS A 55 2.57 9.15 -25.45
CA CYS A 55 3.41 8.32 -24.59
C CYS A 55 4.56 9.12 -23.99
N GLY A 56 4.61 9.14 -22.66
CA GLY A 56 5.70 9.75 -21.89
C GLY A 56 6.65 8.75 -21.26
N CYS A 57 7.81 9.24 -20.87
CA CYS A 57 8.71 8.59 -19.91
C CYS A 57 8.80 9.40 -18.62
N SER A 58 9.09 8.72 -17.51
CA SER A 58 9.45 9.33 -16.23
C SER A 58 10.73 8.71 -15.67
N PRO A 59 11.59 9.49 -15.01
CA PRO A 59 12.78 8.95 -14.35
C PRO A 59 12.43 8.06 -13.16
N ASN A 60 13.34 7.13 -12.86
CA ASN A 60 13.24 6.21 -11.73
C ASN A 60 13.64 6.87 -10.42
N VAL A 61 13.19 6.29 -9.32
CA VAL A 61 13.69 6.62 -7.99
C VAL A 61 15.14 6.11 -7.86
N PHE A 62 16.03 6.95 -7.32
CA PHE A 62 17.37 6.50 -6.94
C PHE A 62 17.29 5.42 -5.86
N LYS A 63 18.25 4.50 -5.87
CA LYS A 63 18.42 3.44 -4.88
C LYS A 63 19.90 3.31 -4.51
N PRO A 64 20.28 2.57 -3.45
CA PRO A 64 21.68 2.41 -3.07
C PRO A 64 22.57 1.90 -4.22
N GLU A 65 22.03 1.06 -5.10
CA GLU A 65 22.76 0.59 -6.30
C GLU A 65 23.09 1.72 -7.31
N ASP A 66 22.39 2.85 -7.26
CA ASP A 66 22.65 4.00 -8.13
C ASP A 66 23.69 4.98 -7.52
N TRP A 67 24.19 4.72 -6.31
CA TRP A 67 25.15 5.59 -5.61
C TRP A 67 26.38 5.99 -6.44
N PRO A 68 27.05 5.09 -7.20
CA PRO A 68 28.19 5.47 -8.03
C PRO A 68 27.86 6.57 -9.05
N ARG A 69 26.59 6.69 -9.48
CA ARG A 69 26.15 7.74 -10.41
C ARG A 69 26.04 9.11 -9.75
N LEU A 70 25.73 9.16 -8.46
CA LEU A 70 25.72 10.38 -7.67
C LEU A 70 27.14 10.80 -7.31
N GLN A 71 27.99 9.86 -6.88
CA GLN A 71 29.41 10.15 -6.60
C GLN A 71 30.15 10.69 -7.84
N ALA A 72 29.83 10.18 -9.03
CA ALA A 72 30.44 10.66 -10.28
C ALA A 72 30.14 12.13 -10.60
N THR A 73 29.33 12.82 -9.80
CA THR A 73 28.98 14.23 -9.98
C THR A 73 29.73 15.16 -9.04
N GLU A 74 30.58 14.64 -8.15
CA GLU A 74 31.34 15.42 -7.15
C GLU A 74 32.15 16.55 -7.78
N ASP A 75 32.94 16.25 -8.81
CA ASP A 75 33.78 17.23 -9.51
C ASP A 75 33.08 17.89 -10.71
N ARG A 76 31.75 17.75 -10.83
CA ARG A 76 30.96 18.27 -11.95
C ARG A 76 29.96 19.32 -11.47
N PRO A 77 29.58 20.28 -12.33
CA PRO A 77 28.61 21.31 -11.95
C PRO A 77 27.18 20.75 -11.96
N TYR A 78 26.89 19.82 -11.06
CA TYR A 78 25.55 19.29 -10.78
C TYR A 78 25.24 19.51 -9.30
N TYR A 79 24.12 20.18 -9.03
CA TYR A 79 23.75 20.59 -7.67
C TYR A 79 22.45 19.95 -7.18
N PHE A 80 21.70 19.31 -8.08
CA PHE A 80 20.43 18.66 -7.76
C PHE A 80 20.32 17.29 -8.43
N ALA A 81 19.59 16.39 -7.81
CA ALA A 81 19.28 15.08 -8.39
C ALA A 81 17.79 14.74 -8.23
N ARG A 82 17.24 13.96 -9.16
CA ARG A 82 15.86 13.44 -9.09
C ARG A 82 15.67 12.10 -9.80
N LYS A 83 14.75 11.23 -9.34
CA LYS A 83 13.77 11.42 -8.24
C LYS A 83 14.19 10.68 -6.97
N PHE A 84 13.73 11.17 -5.82
CA PHE A 84 13.79 10.48 -4.53
C PHE A 84 12.35 10.33 -4.02
N GLU A 85 12.01 9.15 -3.51
CA GLU A 85 10.71 8.86 -2.90
C GLU A 85 10.99 7.99 -1.66
N PRO A 86 10.87 8.51 -0.42
CA PRO A 86 11.23 7.78 0.79
C PRO A 86 10.45 6.47 0.96
N ILE A 87 9.20 6.44 0.50
CA ILE A 87 8.36 5.22 0.51
C ILE A 87 8.91 4.10 -0.39
N ILE A 88 9.77 4.44 -1.37
CA ILE A 88 10.42 3.47 -2.28
C ILE A 88 11.81 3.10 -1.75
N ASN A 89 12.61 4.10 -1.39
CA ASN A 89 13.90 3.92 -0.76
C ASN A 89 14.34 5.22 -0.06
N GLN A 90 14.33 5.20 1.26
CA GLN A 90 14.83 6.26 2.12
C GLN A 90 16.34 6.13 2.34
N GLN A 91 16.91 4.91 2.33
CA GLN A 91 18.34 4.70 2.58
C GLN A 91 19.24 5.56 1.67
N ILE A 92 18.91 5.68 0.38
CA ILE A 92 19.68 6.54 -0.54
C ILE A 92 19.56 8.03 -0.21
N ILE A 93 18.44 8.46 0.37
CA ILE A 93 18.24 9.85 0.81
C ILE A 93 19.16 10.11 2.01
N GLU A 94 19.17 9.21 2.99
CA GLU A 94 20.08 9.31 4.15
C GLU A 94 21.55 9.26 3.74
N GLN A 95 21.89 8.48 2.70
CA GLN A 95 23.24 8.42 2.16
C GLN A 95 23.66 9.74 1.49
N VAL A 96 22.75 10.39 0.75
CA VAL A 96 22.99 11.72 0.16
C VAL A 96 23.12 12.79 1.26
N GLU A 97 22.21 12.80 2.25
CA GLU A 97 22.27 13.72 3.39
C GLU A 97 23.60 13.59 4.15
N THR A 98 24.03 12.35 4.41
CA THR A 98 25.31 12.07 5.08
C THR A 98 26.52 12.49 4.25
N TRP A 99 26.45 12.40 2.92
CA TRP A 99 27.53 12.85 2.04
C TRP A 99 27.68 14.37 2.04
N ILE A 100 26.57 15.11 2.11
CA ILE A 100 26.58 16.58 2.09
C ILE A 100 26.92 17.18 3.46
N TYR A 101 26.31 16.65 4.54
CA TYR A 101 26.37 17.26 5.88
C TYR A 101 27.20 16.45 6.90
N GLY A 102 27.64 15.25 6.53
CA GLY A 102 28.24 14.31 7.47
C GLY A 102 27.20 13.53 8.29
N PRO A 103 27.65 12.55 9.10
CA PRO A 103 26.76 11.68 9.85
C PRO A 103 26.06 12.42 11.00
N ARG A 104 24.73 12.29 11.07
CA ARG A 104 23.90 12.85 12.15
C ARG A 104 23.93 11.92 13.38
N LYS A 105 24.34 12.44 14.55
CA LYS A 105 24.39 11.67 15.81
C LYS A 105 23.22 12.02 16.71
N GLY A 106 22.67 11.03 17.42
CA GLY A 106 21.62 11.23 18.42
C GLY A 106 20.25 11.63 17.85
N VAL A 107 20.05 11.50 16.54
CA VAL A 107 18.74 11.72 15.92
C VAL A 107 17.91 10.43 16.02
N THR A 108 16.78 10.51 16.73
CA THR A 108 15.82 9.41 16.82
C THR A 108 15.10 9.21 15.48
N ASN A 109 14.62 8.00 15.22
CA ASN A 109 13.75 7.70 14.08
C ASN A 109 14.33 8.06 12.71
N LEU A 110 15.67 8.03 12.57
CA LEU A 110 16.35 8.31 11.31
C LEU A 110 15.92 7.32 10.21
N ASP A 111 15.78 6.03 10.57
CA ASP A 111 15.43 4.95 9.65
C ASP A 111 13.91 4.76 9.48
N SER A 112 13.10 5.59 10.13
CA SER A 112 11.63 5.52 10.07
C SER A 112 11.07 6.52 9.08
N TYR A 113 9.99 6.16 8.39
CA TYR A 113 9.25 7.06 7.50
C TYR A 113 7.75 6.90 7.70
N TRP A 114 7.07 8.04 7.82
CA TRP A 114 5.63 8.15 7.94
C TRP A 114 5.07 8.90 6.74
N GLN A 115 4.02 8.35 6.13
CA GLN A 115 3.31 9.00 5.04
C GLN A 115 1.81 8.92 5.31
N ASN A 116 1.19 10.07 5.56
CA ASN A 116 -0.27 10.15 5.66
C ASN A 116 -0.87 9.74 4.30
N ASP A 117 -1.77 8.76 4.34
CA ASP A 117 -2.42 8.15 3.18
C ASP A 117 -3.93 8.44 3.17
N TYR A 118 -4.47 8.91 4.30
CA TYR A 118 -5.85 9.37 4.44
C TYR A 118 -5.94 10.38 5.59
N HIS A 119 -6.63 11.50 5.34
CA HIS A 119 -7.11 12.39 6.37
C HIS A 119 -8.61 12.67 6.17
N PHE A 120 -9.42 12.67 7.23
CA PHE A 120 -10.87 12.88 7.15
C PHE A 120 -11.32 14.25 6.60
N LEU A 121 -10.38 15.18 6.41
CA LEU A 121 -10.62 16.52 5.85
C LEU A 121 -10.36 16.58 4.35
N ASP A 122 -9.76 15.53 3.78
CA ASP A 122 -9.47 15.45 2.37
C ASP A 122 -10.77 15.38 1.58
N LYS A 123 -10.89 16.28 0.61
CA LYS A 123 -12.07 16.34 -0.29
C LYS A 123 -11.79 15.71 -1.65
N SER A 124 -10.52 15.52 -1.99
CA SER A 124 -10.08 15.00 -3.28
C SER A 124 -8.67 14.41 -3.15
N PRO A 125 -8.40 13.24 -3.77
CA PRO A 125 -9.37 12.36 -4.42
C PRO A 125 -10.39 11.80 -3.42
N LEU A 126 -11.52 11.30 -3.90
CA LEU A 126 -12.46 10.58 -3.04
C LEU A 126 -11.76 9.33 -2.49
N VAL A 127 -11.93 9.10 -1.19
CA VAL A 127 -11.39 7.90 -0.53
C VAL A 127 -12.11 6.65 -1.02
N GLU A 128 -11.37 5.57 -1.23
CA GLU A 128 -11.96 4.27 -1.55
C GLU A 128 -12.72 3.72 -0.35
N ASP A 129 -13.96 3.27 -0.57
CA ASP A 129 -14.82 2.71 0.48
C ASP A 129 -14.18 1.50 1.20
N SER A 130 -13.32 0.74 0.51
CA SER A 130 -12.57 -0.36 1.09
C SER A 130 -11.57 0.12 2.17
N ARG A 131 -10.93 1.27 1.93
CA ARG A 131 -9.98 1.85 2.90
C ARG A 131 -10.70 2.31 4.16
N ILE A 132 -11.83 3.00 4.02
CA ILE A 132 -12.64 3.38 5.19
C ILE A 132 -13.12 2.14 5.94
N SER A 133 -13.69 1.17 5.24
CA SER A 133 -14.22 -0.06 5.86
C SER A 133 -13.17 -0.81 6.69
N ILE A 134 -11.93 -0.90 6.19
CA ILE A 134 -10.84 -1.57 6.94
C ILE A 134 -10.24 -0.69 8.03
N TYR A 135 -10.12 0.62 7.84
CA TYR A 135 -9.60 1.53 8.88
C TYR A 135 -10.52 1.54 10.10
N GLU A 136 -11.84 1.54 9.89
CA GLU A 136 -12.79 1.39 11.00
C GLU A 136 -12.64 0.01 11.68
N SER A 137 -12.37 -1.05 10.91
CA SER A 137 -12.12 -2.40 11.46
C SER A 137 -10.87 -2.43 12.33
N PHE A 138 -9.77 -1.83 11.88
CA PHE A 138 -8.54 -1.70 12.66
C PHE A 138 -8.76 -0.96 13.98
N ALA A 139 -9.49 0.17 13.94
CA ALA A 139 -9.82 0.92 15.14
C ALA A 139 -10.65 0.08 16.13
N ARG A 140 -11.65 -0.67 15.63
CA ARG A 140 -12.45 -1.58 16.47
C ARG A 140 -11.61 -2.73 17.05
N LEU A 141 -10.70 -3.30 16.27
CA LEU A 141 -9.80 -4.35 16.73
C LEU A 141 -8.83 -3.84 17.80
N GLY A 142 -8.29 -2.64 17.65
CA GLY A 142 -7.48 -1.97 18.68
C GLY A 142 -8.25 -1.80 19.99
N LEU A 143 -9.46 -1.22 19.92
CA LEU A 143 -10.32 -1.09 21.10
C LEU A 143 -10.68 -2.43 21.74
N LYS A 144 -10.95 -3.47 20.94
CA LYS A 144 -11.25 -4.81 21.43
C LYS A 144 -10.06 -5.41 22.19
N GLN A 145 -8.83 -5.17 21.74
CA GLN A 145 -7.63 -5.60 22.47
C GLN A 145 -7.50 -4.89 23.81
N LEU A 146 -7.70 -3.56 23.85
CA LEU A 146 -7.69 -2.81 25.11
C LEU A 146 -8.75 -3.31 26.10
N GLN A 147 -9.95 -3.60 25.61
CA GLN A 147 -11.05 -4.16 26.41
C GLN A 147 -10.80 -5.59 26.89
N ALA A 148 -10.00 -6.37 26.14
CA ALA A 148 -9.58 -7.70 26.56
C ALA A 148 -8.56 -7.62 27.72
N ILE A 149 -7.68 -6.62 27.71
CA ILE A 149 -6.70 -6.36 28.77
C ILE A 149 -7.40 -5.82 30.02
N ASN A 150 -8.25 -4.80 29.86
CA ASN A 150 -9.02 -4.23 30.96
C ASN A 150 -10.52 -4.21 30.62
N LYS A 151 -11.27 -5.17 31.16
CA LYS A 151 -12.72 -5.30 30.94
C LYS A 151 -13.53 -4.12 31.49
N ALA A 152 -13.02 -3.40 32.48
CA ALA A 152 -13.68 -2.19 33.01
C ALA A 152 -13.56 -1.02 32.01
N CYS A 153 -12.58 -1.05 31.11
CA CYS A 153 -12.32 -0.02 30.11
C CYS A 153 -13.34 -0.06 28.96
N LYS A 154 -14.56 0.41 29.21
CA LYS A 154 -15.62 0.46 28.21
C LYS A 154 -15.45 1.67 27.28
N VAL A 155 -14.87 1.40 26.11
CA VAL A 155 -14.62 2.38 25.05
C VAL A 155 -15.37 2.00 23.78
N LYS A 156 -15.97 2.99 23.10
CA LYS A 156 -16.71 2.82 21.85
C LYS A 156 -16.04 3.60 20.72
N PHE A 157 -15.85 2.96 19.57
CA PHE A 157 -15.40 3.62 18.35
C PHE A 157 -16.38 4.73 17.90
N LEU A 158 -15.84 5.87 17.45
CA LEU A 158 -16.63 6.96 16.86
C LEU A 158 -16.32 7.15 15.38
N SER A 159 -15.08 7.50 15.03
CA SER A 159 -14.68 7.76 13.65
C SER A 159 -13.17 7.68 13.46
N VAL A 160 -12.73 7.33 12.25
CA VAL A 160 -11.32 7.44 11.84
C VAL A 160 -10.97 8.90 11.54
N VAL A 161 -9.78 9.34 11.95
CA VAL A 161 -9.23 10.67 11.70
C VAL A 161 -8.18 10.60 10.60
N GLU A 162 -7.19 9.72 10.78
CA GLU A 162 -6.06 9.56 9.83
C GLU A 162 -5.67 8.09 9.68
N ALA A 163 -5.08 7.77 8.52
CA ALA A 163 -4.32 6.55 8.32
C ALA A 163 -2.96 6.88 7.73
N THR A 164 -1.91 6.35 8.36
CA THR A 164 -0.52 6.65 8.01
C THR A 164 0.23 5.36 7.70
N LEU A 165 0.91 5.32 6.54
CA LEU A 165 1.86 4.27 6.22
C LEU A 165 3.08 4.41 7.13
N TYR A 166 3.52 3.32 7.75
CA TYR A 166 4.72 3.30 8.57
C TYR A 166 5.76 2.35 7.98
N ASN A 167 6.92 2.91 7.61
CA ASN A 167 8.09 2.19 7.16
C ASN A 167 9.22 2.35 8.17
N MET A 168 10.02 1.30 8.34
CA MET A 168 11.27 1.37 9.09
C MET A 168 12.31 0.51 8.39
N ASN A 169 13.48 1.08 8.11
CA ASN A 169 14.55 0.47 7.31
C ASN A 169 14.07 0.03 5.92
N ASP A 170 13.38 0.92 5.19
CA ASP A 170 12.80 0.64 3.86
C ASP A 170 11.82 -0.55 3.80
N VAL A 171 11.33 -1.01 4.97
CA VAL A 171 10.36 -2.10 5.08
C VAL A 171 9.05 -1.55 5.61
N PHE A 172 7.96 -1.80 4.89
CA PHE A 172 6.59 -1.53 5.36
C PHE A 172 6.30 -2.33 6.64
N LYS A 173 6.09 -1.62 7.74
CA LYS A 173 5.79 -2.20 9.06
C LYS A 173 4.29 -2.28 9.34
N GLY A 174 3.48 -1.51 8.63
CA GLY A 174 2.04 -1.54 8.78
C GLY A 174 1.39 -0.18 8.61
N LEU A 175 0.17 -0.07 9.13
CA LEU A 175 -0.61 1.16 9.14
C LEU A 175 -0.74 1.66 10.58
N LEU A 176 -0.78 2.97 10.73
CA LEU A 176 -1.13 3.65 11.97
C LEU A 176 -2.50 4.28 11.78
N ILE A 177 -3.46 3.87 12.58
CA ILE A 177 -4.84 4.32 12.46
C ILE A 177 -5.14 5.23 13.62
N LEU A 178 -5.29 6.52 13.35
CA LEU A 178 -5.67 7.54 14.31
C LEU A 178 -7.20 7.65 14.31
N TYR A 179 -7.85 7.51 15.46
CA TYR A 179 -9.31 7.51 15.54
C TYR A 179 -9.82 8.12 16.85
N LYS A 180 -11.07 8.61 16.79
CA LYS A 180 -11.82 9.09 17.95
C LYS A 180 -12.57 7.94 18.59
N ALA A 181 -12.56 7.91 19.92
CA ALA A 181 -13.30 6.94 20.70
C ALA A 181 -13.98 7.61 21.91
N GLN A 182 -15.10 7.07 22.34
CA GLN A 182 -15.88 7.56 23.47
C GLN A 182 -15.70 6.61 24.66
N THR A 183 -15.27 7.15 25.80
CA THR A 183 -15.22 6.43 27.08
C THR A 183 -16.59 6.50 27.76
N SER A 184 -16.89 5.53 28.63
CA SER A 184 -18.16 5.51 29.37
C SER A 184 -18.27 6.63 30.42
N ASP A 185 -17.13 7.08 30.95
CA ASP A 185 -17.08 8.03 32.07
C ASP A 185 -16.72 9.47 31.63
N GLY A 186 -16.38 9.67 30.36
CA GLY A 186 -15.88 10.96 29.85
C GLY A 186 -16.91 11.74 29.04
N ASN A 187 -16.97 13.06 29.24
CA ASN A 187 -17.81 13.96 28.43
C ASN A 187 -17.21 14.30 27.05
N LYS A 188 -15.95 13.96 26.78
CA LYS A 188 -15.26 14.27 25.53
C LYS A 188 -14.65 13.01 24.90
N PRO A 189 -14.64 12.91 23.56
CA PRO A 189 -13.91 11.85 22.87
C PRO A 189 -12.41 11.87 23.19
N VAL A 190 -11.83 10.69 23.33
CA VAL A 190 -10.37 10.48 23.33
C VAL A 190 -9.88 10.22 21.91
N ILE A 191 -8.61 10.50 21.66
CA ILE A 191 -7.95 10.19 20.39
C ILE A 191 -6.89 9.12 20.66
N LEU A 192 -6.96 8.04 19.91
CA LEU A 192 -6.06 6.89 20.00
C LEU A 192 -5.43 6.66 18.65
N GLU A 193 -4.21 6.16 18.65
CA GLU A 193 -3.57 5.62 17.46
C GLU A 193 -3.24 4.16 17.69
N THR A 194 -3.62 3.31 16.73
CA THR A 194 -3.33 1.87 16.77
C THR A 194 -2.41 1.50 15.61
N GLN A 195 -1.31 0.81 15.93
CA GLN A 195 -0.45 0.19 14.93
C GLN A 195 -1.01 -1.18 14.55
N VAL A 196 -1.23 -1.39 13.25
CA VAL A 196 -1.64 -2.68 12.70
C VAL A 196 -0.64 -3.16 11.66
N ARG A 197 -0.32 -4.46 11.70
CA ARG A 197 0.67 -5.09 10.83
C ARG A 197 0.06 -6.23 10.03
N PRO A 198 0.34 -6.34 8.71
CA PRO A 198 -0.18 -7.44 7.92
C PRO A 198 0.50 -8.76 8.30
N ILE A 199 -0.29 -9.83 8.33
CA ILE A 199 0.17 -11.21 8.52
C ILE A 199 0.50 -11.79 7.15
N GLN A 200 1.66 -12.45 7.04
CA GLN A 200 2.09 -13.05 5.79
C GLN A 200 1.46 -14.44 5.60
N HIS A 201 0.59 -14.55 4.60
CA HIS A 201 0.03 -15.82 4.15
C HIS A 201 0.67 -16.24 2.83
N TYR A 202 1.93 -16.68 2.89
CA TYR A 202 2.66 -17.19 1.73
C TYR A 202 3.42 -18.45 2.13
N ILE A 203 3.20 -19.52 1.38
CA ILE A 203 3.79 -20.84 1.63
C ILE A 203 4.39 -21.34 0.32
N VAL A 204 5.63 -21.84 0.39
CA VAL A 204 6.24 -22.64 -0.67
C VAL A 204 6.23 -24.08 -0.19
N TYR A 205 5.48 -24.94 -0.87
CA TYR A 205 5.37 -26.36 -0.51
C TYR A 205 6.61 -27.12 -0.98
N LYS A 206 6.97 -26.96 -2.26
CA LYS A 206 8.09 -27.68 -2.86
C LYS A 206 8.64 -26.95 -4.08
N GLY A 207 9.96 -26.77 -4.14
CA GLY A 207 10.64 -26.36 -5.36
C GLY A 207 10.78 -27.55 -6.31
N ILE A 208 9.87 -27.68 -7.27
CA ILE A 208 9.89 -28.72 -8.30
C ILE A 208 10.58 -28.18 -9.56
N GLY A 209 11.65 -28.82 -10.01
CA GLY A 209 12.38 -28.43 -11.21
C GLY A 209 12.78 -26.94 -11.21
N PRO A 210 12.42 -26.16 -12.24
CA PRO A 210 12.82 -24.76 -12.36
C PRO A 210 12.09 -23.81 -11.38
N THR A 211 11.07 -24.28 -10.66
CA THR A 211 10.26 -23.44 -9.77
C THR A 211 10.97 -23.05 -8.48
N GLY A 212 12.04 -23.74 -8.11
CA GLY A 212 12.93 -23.33 -7.00
C GLY A 212 13.54 -21.94 -7.18
N ARG A 213 13.40 -21.35 -8.38
CA ARG A 213 13.75 -19.96 -8.68
C ARG A 213 12.78 -18.94 -8.06
N LEU A 214 11.60 -19.33 -7.55
CA LEU A 214 10.62 -18.39 -7.00
C LEU A 214 11.19 -17.68 -5.78
N LYS A 215 11.31 -16.35 -5.86
CA LYS A 215 11.80 -15.50 -4.76
C LYS A 215 10.68 -14.75 -4.06
N PHE A 216 9.60 -14.45 -4.78
CA PHE A 216 8.54 -13.57 -4.29
C PHE A 216 7.26 -13.81 -5.06
N LEU A 217 6.13 -13.81 -4.34
CA LEU A 217 4.78 -13.91 -4.87
C LEU A 217 3.87 -13.00 -4.04
N GLN A 218 3.16 -12.08 -4.68
CA GLN A 218 2.30 -11.12 -3.97
C GLN A 218 1.13 -10.67 -4.82
N VAL A 219 -0.07 -10.68 -4.22
CA VAL A 219 -1.29 -10.10 -4.77
C VAL A 219 -1.49 -8.69 -4.22
N GLY A 220 -1.98 -7.77 -5.04
CA GLY A 220 -2.27 -6.38 -4.66
C GLY A 220 -2.94 -5.59 -5.79
N SER A 221 -3.02 -4.27 -5.65
CA SER A 221 -3.55 -3.35 -6.67
C SER A 221 -2.57 -2.18 -6.90
N ASP A 222 -2.84 -1.37 -7.91
CA ASP A 222 -2.09 -0.14 -8.21
C ASP A 222 -0.61 -0.40 -8.51
N TYR A 223 -0.37 -1.33 -9.44
CA TYR A 223 0.99 -1.69 -9.83
C TYR A 223 1.70 -0.53 -10.52
N ASP A 224 2.79 -0.07 -9.91
CA ASP A 224 3.73 0.86 -10.50
C ASP A 224 4.70 0.08 -11.40
N LEU A 225 4.47 0.13 -12.70
CA LEU A 225 5.32 -0.52 -13.72
C LEU A 225 6.79 -0.06 -13.68
N LYS A 226 7.05 1.17 -13.23
CA LYS A 226 8.39 1.77 -13.24
C LYS A 226 9.19 1.34 -12.01
N GLU A 227 8.57 1.38 -10.83
CA GLU A 227 9.21 0.98 -9.57
C GLU A 227 9.02 -0.51 -9.24
N GLN A 228 8.16 -1.20 -10.01
CA GLN A 228 7.86 -2.63 -9.93
C GLN A 228 7.31 -3.07 -8.57
N ILE A 229 6.41 -2.28 -8.00
CA ILE A 229 5.74 -2.50 -6.72
C ILE A 229 4.25 -2.18 -6.81
N PHE A 230 3.46 -2.60 -5.82
CA PHE A 230 2.11 -2.09 -5.63
C PHE A 230 2.14 -0.78 -4.83
N ARG A 231 1.43 0.26 -5.29
CA ARG A 231 1.25 1.54 -4.57
C ARG A 231 0.17 1.44 -3.49
N ASN A 232 -0.72 0.46 -3.58
CA ASN A 232 -1.52 0.02 -2.43
C ASN A 232 -0.65 -0.80 -1.48
N PHE A 233 0.18 -0.12 -0.67
CA PHE A 233 1.14 -0.76 0.25
C PHE A 233 0.45 -1.63 1.30
N GLY A 234 -0.72 -1.21 1.78
CA GLY A 234 -1.57 -2.01 2.67
C GLY A 234 -2.17 -3.24 1.98
N ARG A 235 -2.20 -3.30 0.65
CA ARG A 235 -2.89 -4.36 -0.12
C ARG A 235 -4.35 -4.52 0.34
N ILE A 236 -5.00 -3.38 0.58
CA ILE A 236 -6.41 -3.31 0.96
C ILE A 236 -7.23 -3.53 -0.30
N LEU A 237 -7.91 -4.67 -0.40
CA LEU A 237 -8.70 -5.05 -1.56
C LEU A 237 -10.17 -5.14 -1.16
N GLY A 238 -11.04 -4.49 -1.94
CA GLY A 238 -12.49 -4.57 -1.80
C GLY A 238 -13.15 -5.27 -2.99
N PRO A 239 -14.49 -5.35 -3.01
CA PRO A 239 -15.22 -6.07 -4.06
C PRO A 239 -15.02 -5.50 -5.47
N PHE A 240 -14.63 -4.23 -5.58
CA PHE A 240 -14.38 -3.56 -6.86
C PHE A 240 -12.90 -3.32 -7.16
N SER A 241 -12.00 -3.92 -6.39
CA SER A 241 -10.56 -3.75 -6.61
C SER A 241 -10.10 -4.48 -7.88
N ASP A 242 -9.21 -3.82 -8.62
CA ASP A 242 -8.47 -4.43 -9.72
C ASP A 242 -7.31 -5.27 -9.16
N LEU A 243 -7.45 -6.59 -9.23
CA LEU A 243 -6.41 -7.50 -8.77
C LEU A 243 -5.20 -7.50 -9.69
N GLY A 244 -4.02 -7.61 -9.09
CA GLY A 244 -2.75 -7.77 -9.76
C GLY A 244 -1.85 -8.73 -9.00
N LEU A 245 -0.92 -9.34 -9.72
CA LEU A 245 0.05 -10.29 -9.19
C LEU A 245 1.46 -9.86 -9.57
N ILE A 246 2.34 -9.72 -8.58
CA ILE A 246 3.79 -9.60 -8.79
C ILE A 246 4.43 -10.93 -8.42
N HIS A 247 5.29 -11.43 -9.30
CA HIS A 247 6.13 -12.58 -9.00
C HIS A 247 7.56 -12.35 -9.48
N LYS A 248 8.53 -12.74 -8.63
CA LYS A 248 9.96 -12.57 -8.90
C LYS A 248 10.66 -13.92 -8.94
N TRP A 249 11.49 -14.09 -9.97
CA TRP A 249 12.22 -15.32 -10.23
C TRP A 249 13.72 -15.04 -10.27
N GLY A 250 14.49 -15.91 -9.61
CA GLY A 250 15.94 -15.96 -9.70
C GLY A 250 16.46 -16.48 -11.06
N PRO A 251 17.78 -16.55 -11.23
CA PRO A 251 18.38 -17.05 -12.47
C PRO A 251 18.04 -18.53 -12.70
N GLY A 252 17.91 -18.93 -13.97
CA GLY A 252 17.70 -20.33 -14.38
C GLY A 252 17.06 -20.45 -15.76
N VAL A 253 16.65 -21.68 -16.12
CA VAL A 253 16.12 -22.03 -17.45
C VAL A 253 14.66 -21.63 -17.64
N GLN A 254 14.26 -21.34 -18.88
CA GLN A 254 12.86 -20.99 -19.17
C GLN A 254 11.89 -22.13 -18.84
N PHE A 255 10.68 -21.79 -18.40
CA PHE A 255 9.59 -22.75 -18.14
C PHE A 255 8.23 -22.05 -18.10
N SER A 256 7.14 -22.81 -18.07
CA SER A 256 5.79 -22.29 -17.86
C SER A 256 5.32 -22.54 -16.44
N ALA A 257 4.66 -21.57 -15.84
CA ALA A 257 3.98 -21.75 -14.56
C ALA A 257 2.51 -21.33 -14.65
N THR A 258 1.65 -22.04 -13.95
CA THR A 258 0.20 -21.79 -13.96
C THR A 258 -0.24 -21.14 -12.66
N PHE A 259 -0.89 -19.99 -12.76
CA PHE A 259 -1.44 -19.26 -11.63
C PHE A 259 -2.96 -19.44 -11.59
N VAL A 260 -3.46 -20.06 -10.53
CA VAL A 260 -4.89 -20.34 -10.33
C VAL A 260 -5.44 -19.47 -9.20
N TRP A 261 -6.44 -18.65 -9.53
CA TRP A 261 -7.14 -17.77 -8.62
C TRP A 261 -8.40 -18.48 -8.12
N VAL A 262 -8.54 -18.60 -6.81
CA VAL A 262 -9.66 -19.31 -6.17
C VAL A 262 -10.32 -18.37 -5.18
N ASP A 263 -11.64 -18.26 -5.30
CA ASP A 263 -12.45 -17.41 -4.44
C ASP A 263 -12.80 -18.11 -3.10
N PRO A 264 -13.43 -17.40 -2.14
CA PRO A 264 -13.76 -17.96 -0.81
C PRO A 264 -14.77 -19.13 -0.85
N THR A 265 -15.41 -19.38 -2.00
CA THR A 265 -16.35 -20.48 -2.20
C THR A 265 -15.69 -21.73 -2.76
N ASN A 266 -14.37 -21.74 -2.90
CA ASN A 266 -13.57 -22.72 -3.64
C ASN A 266 -13.91 -22.75 -5.14
N THR A 267 -14.43 -21.66 -5.70
CA THR A 267 -14.65 -21.53 -7.15
C THR A 267 -13.37 -21.00 -7.79
N VAL A 268 -12.92 -21.65 -8.87
CA VAL A 268 -11.77 -21.16 -9.64
C VAL A 268 -12.23 -19.97 -10.49
N ALA A 269 -11.77 -18.76 -10.12
CA ALA A 269 -12.08 -17.52 -10.81
C ALA A 269 -11.29 -17.36 -12.12
N GLY A 270 -10.09 -17.94 -12.18
CA GLY A 270 -9.24 -17.90 -13.38
C GLY A 270 -8.00 -18.77 -13.24
N SER A 271 -7.51 -19.30 -14.37
CA SER A 271 -6.25 -20.04 -14.47
C SER A 271 -5.44 -19.49 -15.63
N TYR A 272 -4.20 -19.07 -15.36
CA TYR A 272 -3.36 -18.39 -16.34
C TYR A 272 -1.97 -18.99 -16.37
N GLU A 273 -1.58 -19.50 -17.53
CA GLU A 273 -0.22 -19.96 -17.79
C GLU A 273 0.67 -18.76 -18.17
N VAL A 274 1.82 -18.64 -17.51
CA VAL A 274 2.79 -17.57 -17.73
C VAL A 274 4.14 -18.19 -18.05
N LYS A 275 4.69 -17.82 -19.20
CA LYS A 275 6.05 -18.20 -19.60
C LYS A 275 7.07 -17.37 -18.83
N ILE A 276 7.95 -18.05 -18.09
CA ILE A 276 9.03 -17.46 -17.32
C ILE A 276 10.32 -17.66 -18.10
N GLU A 277 10.87 -16.56 -18.60
CA GLU A 277 12.10 -16.56 -19.38
C GLU A 277 13.35 -16.89 -18.53
N ALA A 278 14.46 -17.15 -19.23
CA ALA A 278 15.74 -17.38 -18.59
C ALA A 278 16.23 -16.12 -17.82
N GLY A 279 17.05 -16.35 -16.79
CA GLY A 279 17.65 -15.29 -15.98
C GLY A 279 16.73 -14.70 -14.90
N ASN A 280 17.08 -13.54 -14.33
CA ASN A 280 16.27 -12.89 -13.30
C ASN A 280 15.07 -12.19 -13.94
N GLN A 281 13.88 -12.39 -13.38
CA GLN A 281 12.63 -11.83 -13.90
C GLN A 281 11.80 -11.21 -12.78
N VAL A 282 11.23 -10.04 -13.05
CA VAL A 282 10.15 -9.42 -12.24
C VAL A 282 8.98 -9.24 -13.18
N LEU A 283 7.91 -9.98 -12.94
CA LEU A 283 6.78 -10.07 -13.84
C LEU A 283 5.51 -9.66 -13.10
N TYR A 284 4.57 -9.14 -13.89
CA TYR A 284 3.28 -8.67 -13.43
C TYR A 284 2.18 -9.27 -14.29
N HIS A 285 1.12 -9.74 -13.63
CA HIS A 285 -0.07 -10.27 -14.28
C HIS A 285 -1.32 -9.59 -13.69
N LYS A 286 -2.19 -9.05 -14.55
CA LYS A 286 -3.47 -8.44 -14.16
C LYS A 286 -4.62 -9.29 -14.69
N PRO A 287 -5.22 -10.19 -13.88
CA PRO A 287 -6.44 -10.86 -14.30
C PRO A 287 -7.57 -9.83 -14.46
N THR A 288 -8.52 -10.12 -15.35
CA THR A 288 -9.74 -9.31 -15.52
C THR A 288 -10.93 -10.16 -15.12
N PHE A 289 -11.49 -9.88 -13.95
CA PHE A 289 -12.62 -10.61 -13.39
C PHE A 289 -13.88 -9.75 -13.42
N ARG A 290 -15.02 -10.40 -13.63
CA ARG A 290 -16.33 -9.76 -13.40
C ARG A 290 -16.44 -9.37 -11.93
N GLN A 291 -16.98 -8.17 -11.71
CA GLN A 291 -17.19 -7.58 -10.40
C GLN A 291 -18.66 -7.70 -9.98
N PRO A 292 -18.97 -7.63 -8.67
CA PRO A 292 -18.03 -7.52 -7.55
C PRO A 292 -17.32 -8.84 -7.24
N LEU A 293 -16.08 -8.78 -6.74
CA LEU A 293 -15.36 -9.92 -6.16
C LEU A 293 -16.07 -10.38 -4.89
N CYS A 294 -16.22 -11.69 -4.70
CA CYS A 294 -16.81 -12.23 -3.47
C CYS A 294 -15.91 -11.89 -2.25
N PRO A 295 -16.42 -11.22 -1.21
CA PRO A 295 -15.62 -10.93 -0.03
C PRO A 295 -15.25 -12.19 0.75
N GLY A 296 -14.03 -12.20 1.30
CA GLY A 296 -13.49 -13.29 2.10
C GLY A 296 -12.04 -13.59 1.76
N THR A 297 -11.61 -14.76 2.20
CA THR A 297 -10.25 -15.26 1.96
C THR A 297 -10.14 -15.86 0.58
N TRP A 298 -9.38 -15.22 -0.29
CA TRP A 298 -9.01 -15.74 -1.59
C TRP A 298 -7.67 -16.45 -1.50
N SER A 299 -7.44 -17.41 -2.41
CA SER A 299 -6.13 -18.03 -2.59
C SER A 299 -5.65 -17.87 -4.03
N LEU A 300 -4.34 -17.63 -4.16
CA LEU A 300 -3.62 -17.73 -5.42
C LEU A 300 -2.65 -18.90 -5.30
N LYS A 301 -2.84 -19.89 -6.16
CA LYS A 301 -2.01 -21.10 -6.24
C LYS A 301 -1.09 -21.02 -7.44
N LEU A 302 0.16 -21.38 -7.23
CA LEU A 302 1.17 -21.56 -8.27
C LEU A 302 1.36 -23.05 -8.52
N LEU A 303 1.11 -23.48 -9.75
CA LEU A 303 1.29 -24.86 -10.19
C LEU A 303 2.40 -24.95 -11.24
N TYR A 304 3.09 -26.08 -11.26
CA TYR A 304 4.04 -26.46 -12.30
C TYR A 304 3.79 -27.91 -12.68
N GLU A 305 3.56 -28.19 -13.96
CA GLU A 305 3.15 -29.52 -14.42
C GLU A 305 1.94 -30.06 -13.63
N TRP A 306 1.01 -29.17 -13.26
CA TRP A 306 -0.17 -29.43 -12.43
C TRP A 306 0.09 -29.86 -10.96
N GLU A 307 1.32 -29.79 -10.50
CA GLU A 307 1.71 -29.95 -9.09
C GLU A 307 1.75 -28.61 -8.36
N LEU A 308 1.23 -28.56 -7.12
CA LEU A 308 1.20 -27.35 -6.31
C LEU A 308 2.60 -27.00 -5.78
N VAL A 309 3.11 -25.83 -6.16
CA VAL A 309 4.45 -25.35 -5.80
C VAL A 309 4.39 -24.38 -4.62
N ALA A 310 3.51 -23.38 -4.72
CA ALA A 310 3.36 -22.33 -3.74
C ALA A 310 1.92 -21.80 -3.69
N GLU A 311 1.57 -21.17 -2.60
CA GLU A 311 0.28 -20.54 -2.38
C GLU A 311 0.46 -19.21 -1.64
N THR A 312 -0.40 -18.24 -1.96
CA THR A 312 -0.61 -17.08 -1.09
C THR A 312 -2.09 -16.81 -0.89
N LEU A 313 -2.47 -16.41 0.32
CA LEU A 313 -3.82 -15.97 0.63
C LEU A 313 -3.88 -14.45 0.64
N PHE A 314 -5.00 -13.90 0.20
CA PHE A 314 -5.28 -12.47 0.28
C PHE A 314 -6.74 -12.24 0.64
N LEU A 315 -7.03 -11.06 1.20
CA LEU A 315 -8.34 -10.73 1.71
C LEU A 315 -9.02 -9.73 0.78
N VAL A 316 -10.21 -10.08 0.30
CA VAL A 316 -11.17 -9.11 -0.24
C VAL A 316 -12.13 -8.77 0.90
N ILE A 317 -12.06 -7.56 1.43
CA ILE A 317 -12.90 -7.17 2.57
C ILE A 317 -14.34 -6.91 2.12
N PRO A 318 -15.34 -7.22 2.95
CA PRO A 318 -16.68 -6.69 2.75
C PRO A 318 -16.71 -5.20 3.13
N LEU A 319 -17.45 -4.42 2.34
CA LEU A 319 -17.61 -2.98 2.55
C LEU A 319 -18.65 -2.69 3.65
N SER A 320 -18.27 -1.94 4.69
CA SER A 320 -19.19 -1.36 5.68
C SER A 320 -19.67 0.04 5.31
N VAL A 321 -18.97 0.68 4.37
CA VAL A 321 -19.30 1.98 3.78
C VAL A 321 -19.41 1.83 2.26
N TYR A 322 -20.33 2.55 1.62
CA TYR A 322 -20.46 2.63 0.16
C TYR A 322 -20.84 4.05 -0.25
N ASN A 323 -20.08 4.64 -1.16
CA ASN A 323 -20.15 6.06 -1.53
C ASN A 323 -20.10 6.98 -0.29
N GLY A 324 -19.26 6.66 0.68
CA GLY A 324 -19.10 7.46 1.91
C GLY A 324 -20.23 7.34 2.94
N HIS A 325 -21.21 6.45 2.74
CA HIS A 325 -22.31 6.21 3.70
C HIS A 325 -22.34 4.76 4.20
N GLU A 326 -22.87 4.53 5.41
CA GLU A 326 -23.04 3.16 5.94
C GLU A 326 -23.93 2.34 4.99
N VAL A 327 -23.51 1.11 4.72
CA VAL A 327 -24.19 0.23 3.74
C VAL A 327 -25.56 -0.22 4.24
N SER A 328 -26.58 -0.12 3.38
CA SER A 328 -27.94 -0.59 3.66
C SER A 328 -28.13 -2.10 3.46
N SER A 329 -29.22 -2.65 4.01
CA SER A 329 -29.54 -4.07 3.88
C SER A 329 -29.84 -4.54 2.44
N GLU A 330 -30.20 -3.61 1.56
CA GLU A 330 -30.41 -3.83 0.13
C GLU A 330 -29.09 -3.83 -0.62
N GLN A 331 -28.19 -2.90 -0.27
CA GLN A 331 -26.89 -2.74 -0.93
C GLN A 331 -25.97 -3.95 -0.70
N VAL A 332 -25.93 -4.51 0.52
CA VAL A 332 -25.06 -5.68 0.83
C VAL A 332 -25.29 -6.85 -0.12
N LYS A 333 -26.53 -7.06 -0.57
CA LYS A 333 -26.92 -8.15 -1.48
C LYS A 333 -26.22 -8.05 -2.84
N PHE A 334 -25.94 -6.83 -3.30
CA PHE A 334 -25.19 -6.61 -4.52
C PHE A 334 -23.68 -6.59 -4.24
N LEU A 335 -23.25 -5.88 -3.18
CA LEU A 335 -21.84 -5.63 -2.90
C LEU A 335 -21.06 -6.89 -2.50
N HIS A 336 -21.69 -7.85 -1.83
CA HIS A 336 -20.99 -8.95 -1.16
C HIS A 336 -21.33 -10.34 -1.71
N ASN A 337 -22.14 -10.44 -2.76
CA ASN A 337 -22.61 -11.74 -3.27
C ASN A 337 -21.76 -12.32 -4.41
N GLY A 338 -20.62 -11.67 -4.73
CA GLY A 338 -19.81 -12.02 -5.90
C GLY A 338 -20.48 -11.63 -7.22
N PRO A 339 -19.90 -12.00 -8.37
CA PRO A 339 -20.51 -11.72 -9.66
C PRO A 339 -21.73 -12.63 -9.85
N GLY A 340 -22.81 -12.10 -10.45
CA GLY A 340 -24.01 -12.89 -10.79
C GLY A 340 -23.79 -13.92 -11.92
N GLN A 341 -22.57 -14.04 -12.42
CA GLN A 341 -22.10 -14.88 -13.51
C GLN A 341 -20.68 -15.36 -13.17
N PRO A 342 -20.13 -16.39 -13.82
CA PRO A 342 -18.73 -16.79 -13.64
C PRO A 342 -17.76 -15.62 -13.80
N TYR A 343 -16.65 -15.59 -13.06
CA TYR A 343 -15.69 -14.48 -13.08
C TYR A 343 -15.11 -14.20 -14.49
N VAL A 344 -15.03 -15.21 -15.35
CA VAL A 344 -14.64 -15.12 -16.77
C VAL A 344 -15.46 -16.10 -17.62
N ASP A 345 -15.44 -15.92 -18.94
CA ASP A 345 -16.08 -16.81 -19.92
C ASP A 345 -15.24 -18.08 -20.19
N HIS A 346 -14.95 -18.84 -19.13
CA HIS A 346 -14.25 -20.12 -19.22
C HIS A 346 -14.69 -21.05 -18.09
N ASP A 347 -14.79 -22.35 -18.39
CA ASP A 347 -15.14 -23.38 -17.41
C ASP A 347 -13.88 -24.00 -16.79
N PHE A 348 -13.75 -23.89 -15.47
CA PHE A 348 -12.62 -24.41 -14.71
C PHE A 348 -12.98 -25.64 -13.86
N THR A 349 -14.11 -26.31 -14.10
CA THR A 349 -14.56 -27.48 -13.34
C THR A 349 -13.50 -28.58 -13.24
N ASN A 350 -12.71 -28.80 -14.31
CA ASN A 350 -11.61 -29.77 -14.29
C ASN A 350 -10.46 -29.35 -13.36
N VAL A 351 -10.15 -28.05 -13.31
CA VAL A 351 -9.13 -27.51 -12.39
C VAL A 351 -9.64 -27.57 -10.95
N GLU A 352 -10.92 -27.29 -10.73
CA GLU A 352 -11.56 -27.48 -9.42
C GLU A 352 -11.48 -28.93 -8.95
N ALA A 353 -11.75 -29.90 -9.83
CA ALA A 353 -11.63 -31.32 -9.52
C ALA A 353 -10.18 -31.72 -9.16
N LEU A 354 -9.19 -31.23 -9.93
CA LEU A 354 -7.77 -31.43 -9.65
C LEU A 354 -7.37 -30.88 -8.27
N LEU A 355 -7.90 -29.72 -7.90
CA LEU A 355 -7.63 -29.07 -6.61
C LEU A 355 -8.47 -29.64 -5.45
N GLY A 356 -9.33 -30.64 -5.70
CA GLY A 356 -10.15 -31.28 -4.69
C GLY A 356 -11.42 -30.49 -4.29
N TYR A 357 -11.86 -29.53 -5.12
CA TYR A 357 -13.02 -28.67 -4.86
C TYR A 357 -14.34 -29.24 -5.40
N THR A 358 -14.59 -30.53 -5.17
CA THR A 358 -15.77 -31.23 -5.69
C THR A 358 -17.04 -30.98 -4.87
N ASN A 359 -16.93 -30.68 -3.56
CA ASN A 359 -18.07 -30.35 -2.70
C ASN A 359 -17.96 -28.91 -2.16
N LYS A 360 -18.62 -27.97 -2.85
CA LYS A 360 -18.60 -26.53 -2.54
C LYS A 360 -19.83 -26.05 -1.76
N SER A 361 -20.77 -26.95 -1.47
CA SER A 361 -22.10 -26.61 -0.94
C SER A 361 -22.08 -25.93 0.43
N ALA A 362 -21.11 -26.26 1.28
CA ALA A 362 -20.96 -25.64 2.59
C ALA A 362 -20.44 -24.20 2.45
N GLN A 363 -19.39 -23.99 1.66
CA GLN A 363 -18.76 -22.70 1.43
C GLN A 363 -19.72 -21.75 0.69
N GLN A 364 -20.45 -22.24 -0.31
CA GLN A 364 -21.46 -21.46 -1.04
C GLN A 364 -22.62 -21.02 -0.13
N ARG A 365 -23.13 -21.90 0.74
CA ARG A 365 -24.18 -21.54 1.72
C ARG A 365 -23.65 -20.51 2.72
N GLN A 366 -22.42 -20.66 3.19
CA GLN A 366 -21.80 -19.70 4.10
C GLN A 366 -21.62 -18.33 3.43
N ALA A 367 -21.15 -18.29 2.18
CA ALA A 367 -20.97 -17.05 1.42
C ALA A 367 -22.31 -16.35 1.18
N LEU A 368 -23.37 -17.09 0.82
CA LEU A 368 -24.72 -16.54 0.66
C LEU A 368 -25.31 -16.02 1.97
N SER A 369 -25.01 -16.67 3.10
CA SER A 369 -25.38 -16.15 4.42
C SER A 369 -24.62 -14.87 4.74
N ASN A 370 -23.32 -14.83 4.43
CA ASN A 370 -22.46 -13.69 4.71
C ASN A 370 -22.80 -12.47 3.84
N SER A 371 -23.23 -12.67 2.59
CA SER A 371 -23.59 -11.58 1.66
C SER A 371 -24.83 -10.79 2.08
N ARG A 372 -25.56 -11.26 3.10
CA ARG A 372 -26.76 -10.60 3.65
C ARG A 372 -26.51 -9.90 4.98
N ARG A 373 -25.30 -10.02 5.55
CA ARG A 373 -24.95 -9.40 6.83
C ARG A 373 -24.90 -7.88 6.66
N TYR A 374 -25.49 -7.13 7.59
CA TYR A 374 -25.49 -5.67 7.58
C TYR A 374 -25.35 -5.10 9.01
N GLY A 375 -25.05 -3.81 9.13
CA GLY A 375 -24.89 -3.13 10.42
C GLY A 375 -23.87 -3.81 11.33
N LYS A 376 -24.30 -4.19 12.54
CA LYS A 376 -23.41 -4.81 13.55
C LYS A 376 -22.85 -6.16 13.10
N ASP A 377 -23.68 -6.99 12.49
CA ASP A 377 -23.31 -8.35 12.08
C ASP A 377 -22.31 -8.35 10.92
N LEU A 378 -22.41 -7.34 10.03
CA LEU A 378 -21.41 -7.07 9.01
C LEU A 378 -20.08 -6.65 9.63
N ARG A 379 -20.09 -5.70 10.58
CA ARG A 379 -18.86 -5.27 11.27
C ARG A 379 -18.16 -6.43 11.98
N GLU A 380 -18.89 -7.29 12.67
CA GLU A 380 -18.33 -8.47 13.34
C GLU A 380 -17.71 -9.46 12.33
N TRP A 381 -18.34 -9.67 11.17
CA TRP A 381 -17.78 -10.47 10.09
C TRP A 381 -16.52 -9.84 9.49
N THR A 382 -16.54 -8.53 9.20
CA THR A 382 -15.36 -7.78 8.72
C THR A 382 -14.21 -7.91 9.71
N ASP A 383 -14.44 -7.67 10.99
CA ASP A 383 -13.40 -7.72 12.03
C ASP A 383 -12.81 -9.14 12.18
N SER A 384 -13.64 -10.17 12.02
CA SER A 384 -13.18 -11.58 12.02
C SER A 384 -12.27 -11.90 10.82
N LEU A 385 -12.60 -11.39 9.63
CA LEU A 385 -11.75 -11.56 8.45
C LEU A 385 -10.46 -10.77 8.59
N VAL A 386 -10.55 -9.49 8.98
CA VAL A 386 -9.39 -8.60 9.11
C VAL A 386 -8.40 -9.13 10.14
N SER A 387 -8.86 -9.61 11.29
CA SER A 387 -7.98 -10.20 12.33
C SER A 387 -7.26 -11.49 11.90
N SER A 388 -7.70 -12.13 10.82
CA SER A 388 -7.00 -13.28 10.23
C SER A 388 -5.85 -12.87 9.31
N PHE A 389 -5.84 -11.62 8.82
CA PHE A 389 -4.85 -11.08 7.88
C PHE A 389 -4.01 -9.95 8.46
N TRP A 390 -4.42 -9.40 9.60
CA TRP A 390 -3.79 -8.28 10.27
C TRP A 390 -3.76 -8.52 11.77
N SER A 391 -2.69 -8.04 12.39
CA SER A 391 -2.50 -8.10 13.83
C SER A 391 -2.32 -6.70 14.38
N VAL A 392 -3.09 -6.38 15.42
CA VAL A 392 -2.84 -5.17 16.22
C VAL A 392 -1.55 -5.39 16.99
N GLN A 393 -0.61 -4.46 16.86
CA GLN A 393 0.68 -4.52 17.55
C GLN A 393 0.57 -3.81 18.89
N ASP A 394 0.14 -2.55 18.85
CA ASP A 394 0.14 -1.66 20.00
C ASP A 394 -0.87 -0.52 19.79
N THR A 395 -1.25 0.16 20.87
CA THR A 395 -2.14 1.32 20.85
C THR A 395 -1.66 2.36 21.84
N CYS A 396 -1.53 3.60 21.37
CA CYS A 396 -1.16 4.74 22.19
C CYS A 396 -2.30 5.75 22.24
N PHE A 397 -2.21 6.70 23.17
CA PHE A 397 -3.17 7.80 23.26
C PHE A 397 -2.53 9.14 22.95
N VAL A 398 -3.30 10.03 22.31
CA VAL A 398 -2.87 11.40 22.03
C VAL A 398 -3.24 12.27 23.23
N ASN A 399 -2.23 12.80 23.91
CA ASN A 399 -2.38 13.50 25.20
C ASN A 399 -2.95 14.94 25.08
N GLN A 400 -3.31 15.43 23.89
CA GLN A 400 -3.76 16.83 23.72
C GLN A 400 -5.13 16.99 23.06
N PRO A 401 -6.00 17.87 23.62
CA PRO A 401 -5.83 18.56 24.91
C PRO A 401 -5.87 17.56 26.08
N LEU A 402 -5.09 17.82 27.15
CA LEU A 402 -5.02 16.98 28.36
C LEU A 402 -6.44 16.56 28.76
N HIS A 403 -6.71 15.27 28.72
CA HIS A 403 -7.98 14.74 29.21
C HIS A 403 -8.14 15.13 30.69
N PRO A 404 -9.35 15.47 31.18
CA PRO A 404 -9.56 15.91 32.57
C PRO A 404 -9.10 14.92 33.66
N SER A 405 -8.82 13.66 33.30
CA SER A 405 -8.21 12.64 34.17
C SER A 405 -6.67 12.63 34.16
N GLY A 406 -6.00 13.56 33.46
CA GLY A 406 -4.54 13.64 33.43
C GLY A 406 -3.84 12.63 32.50
N GLY A 407 -4.52 12.09 31.49
CA GLY A 407 -3.88 11.27 30.44
C GLY A 407 -4.19 9.77 30.47
N ALA A 408 -4.89 9.24 31.47
CA ALA A 408 -5.23 7.82 31.47
C ALA A 408 -6.54 7.57 30.72
N LEU A 409 -6.48 7.01 29.50
CA LEU A 409 -7.58 6.21 28.97
C LEU A 409 -7.70 4.99 29.87
N CYS A 410 -8.66 5.02 30.81
CA CYS A 410 -8.86 4.02 31.85
C CYS A 410 -7.69 3.99 32.85
N LEU A 411 -7.96 4.29 34.13
CA LEU A 411 -6.92 4.50 35.16
C LEU A 411 -5.97 3.31 35.36
N ASP A 412 -6.44 2.09 35.08
CA ASP A 412 -5.66 0.85 35.27
C ASP A 412 -5.05 0.30 33.97
N LEU A 413 -5.00 1.10 32.90
CA LEU A 413 -4.43 0.68 31.63
C LEU A 413 -3.14 1.46 31.36
N GLU A 414 -2.01 0.76 31.40
CA GLU A 414 -0.70 1.30 31.03
C GLU A 414 -0.66 1.48 29.50
N LEU A 415 -1.14 2.62 29.01
CA LEU A 415 -0.95 3.04 27.62
C LEU A 415 0.10 4.13 27.58
N ASP A 416 1.03 4.01 26.65
CA ASP A 416 2.02 5.04 26.41
C ASP A 416 1.40 6.24 25.67
N PRO A 417 1.78 7.48 26.03
CA PRO A 417 1.49 8.64 25.19
C PRO A 417 2.14 8.47 23.81
N CYS A 418 1.39 8.74 22.74
CA CYS A 418 1.86 8.50 21.37
C CYS A 418 3.22 9.16 21.04
N HIS A 419 3.47 10.36 21.55
CA HIS A 419 4.72 11.10 21.35
C HIS A 419 5.97 10.47 22.01
N LEU A 420 5.79 9.54 22.95
CA LEU A 420 6.88 8.80 23.61
C LEU A 420 7.18 7.46 22.92
N THR A 421 6.31 7.01 22.01
CA THR A 421 6.54 5.78 21.26
C THR A 421 7.56 5.99 20.13
N SER A 422 8.10 4.89 19.59
CA SER A 422 9.01 4.91 18.42
C SER A 422 8.29 4.72 17.07
N TRP A 423 7.01 4.36 17.09
CA TRP A 423 6.26 3.93 15.92
C TRP A 423 5.12 4.89 15.54
N SER A 424 4.59 5.66 16.49
CA SER A 424 3.44 6.55 16.26
C SER A 424 3.77 7.63 15.23
N SER A 425 2.77 8.11 14.50
CA SER A 425 2.91 9.31 13.66
C SER A 425 3.17 10.58 14.48
N HIS A 426 2.88 10.55 15.80
CA HIS A 426 3.21 11.60 16.75
C HIS A 426 4.57 11.43 17.43
N ALA A 427 5.30 10.35 17.13
CA ALA A 427 6.65 10.14 17.64
C ALA A 427 7.59 11.27 17.19
N ASN A 428 8.63 11.53 17.96
CA ASN A 428 9.61 12.57 17.61
C ASN A 428 10.35 12.20 16.32
N ASP A 429 10.21 13.02 15.27
CA ASP A 429 10.88 12.85 13.98
C ASP A 429 11.73 14.08 13.60
N PRO A 430 12.89 14.31 14.24
CA PRO A 430 13.66 15.54 14.04
C PRO A 430 14.08 15.79 12.59
N LYS A 431 14.26 14.74 11.77
CA LYS A 431 14.74 14.90 10.38
C LYS A 431 13.72 15.56 9.44
N SER A 432 12.44 15.60 9.83
CA SER A 432 11.35 16.21 9.05
C SER A 432 10.79 17.50 9.68
N VAL A 433 11.30 17.88 10.87
CA VAL A 433 10.85 19.08 11.60
C VAL A 433 11.65 20.30 11.17
N ILE A 434 10.93 21.31 10.68
CA ILE A 434 11.49 22.64 10.42
C ILE A 434 11.56 23.40 11.74
N ARG A 435 12.78 23.65 12.24
CA ARG A 435 13.05 24.45 13.43
C ARG A 435 13.44 25.88 13.06
N ASN A 436 13.58 26.74 14.07
CA ASN A 436 14.16 28.06 13.91
C ASN A 436 15.59 27.97 13.37
N PHE A 437 16.03 29.03 12.70
CA PHE A 437 17.39 29.16 12.20
C PHE A 437 18.44 28.90 13.28
N ASP A 438 19.47 28.13 12.93
CA ASP A 438 20.69 28.02 13.72
C ASP A 438 21.52 29.32 13.66
N VAL A 439 22.66 29.33 14.35
CA VAL A 439 23.58 30.48 14.39
C VAL A 439 24.15 30.83 13.00
N ASN A 440 24.06 29.91 12.02
CA ASN A 440 24.51 30.07 10.64
C ASN A 440 23.37 30.36 9.66
N ASN A 441 22.16 30.68 10.14
CA ASN A 441 20.96 30.87 9.33
C ASN A 441 20.57 29.64 8.49
N LYS A 442 20.86 28.43 8.99
CA LYS A 442 20.43 27.15 8.42
C LYS A 442 19.32 26.52 9.25
N ILE A 443 18.47 25.75 8.58
CA ILE A 443 17.36 24.98 9.19
C ILE A 443 17.71 23.49 9.28
N THR A 444 18.68 23.04 8.48
CA THR A 444 19.13 21.65 8.30
C THR A 444 19.86 21.09 9.50
#